data_AF-A0A9N9BAD8-F1
#
_entry.id   AF-A0A9N9BAD8-F1
#
_cell.length_a   1.000
_cell.length_b   1.000
_cell.length_c   1.000
_cell.angle_alpha   90.00
_cell.angle_beta   90.00
_cell.angle_gamma   90.00
#
_symmetry.space_group_name_H-M   'P 1'
#
loop_
_entity.id
_entity.type
_entity.pdbx_description
1 polymer ?
#
loop_
_entity_poly.entity_id
_entity_poly.type
_entity_poly.pdbx_seq_one_letter_code
_entity_poly.pdbx_strand_id
1 'polypeptide(L)'
;MASTTPIKLNKDQFILISKLCIPLNIISLISSVASCVTFVFIRTYYPKLADRVSFRLSFAALFCDIAYSGHLLFNLVWEATPGFLCGYLAWALVFLALSSLFLIVCIALVCIVAVDAEIV
;
A
#
# COMPACT_ATOMS: atom_id res chain seq x y z
N MET A 1 -35.63 4.75 -0.28
CA MET A 1 -34.70 3.97 0.57
C MET A 1 -34.22 2.79 -0.24
N ALA A 2 -32.99 2.83 -0.77
CA ALA A 2 -32.43 1.69 -1.48
C ALA A 2 -32.09 0.60 -0.44
N SER A 3 -32.78 -0.54 -0.53
CA SER A 3 -32.45 -1.73 0.24
C SER A 3 -31.13 -2.27 -0.29
N THR A 4 -30.03 -1.93 0.36
CA THR A 4 -28.75 -2.61 0.14
C THR A 4 -28.84 -3.96 0.83
N THR A 5 -29.44 -4.95 0.15
CA THR A 5 -29.30 -6.35 0.55
C THR A 5 -27.80 -6.64 0.64
N PRO A 6 -27.26 -7.04 1.82
CA PRO A 6 -25.86 -7.39 1.91
C PRO A 6 -25.61 -8.52 0.92
N ILE A 7 -24.72 -8.29 -0.06
CA ILE A 7 -24.26 -9.33 -0.97
C ILE A 7 -23.67 -10.42 -0.08
N LYS A 8 -24.42 -11.51 0.09
CA LYS A 8 -24.03 -12.64 0.92
C LYS A 8 -22.95 -13.39 0.11
N LEU A 9 -21.70 -12.99 0.31
CA LEU A 9 -20.56 -13.63 -0.32
C LEU A 9 -20.60 -15.12 0.02
N ASN A 10 -20.66 -15.99 -1.00
CA ASN A 10 -20.67 -17.43 -0.76
C ASN A 10 -19.31 -17.83 -0.15
N LYS A 11 -19.30 -18.79 0.78
CA LYS A 11 -18.07 -19.25 1.45
C LYS A 11 -17.01 -19.70 0.44
N ASP A 12 -17.44 -20.30 -0.67
CA ASP A 12 -16.54 -20.73 -1.75
C ASP A 12 -15.85 -19.55 -2.46
N GLN A 13 -16.56 -18.43 -2.64
CA GLN A 13 -15.99 -17.21 -3.22
C GLN A 13 -14.97 -16.59 -2.27
N PHE A 14 -15.25 -16.58 -0.96
CA PHE A 14 -14.30 -16.10 0.04
C PHE A 14 -13.02 -16.95 0.06
N ILE A 15 -13.14 -18.27 0.00
CA ILE A 15 -11.99 -19.18 -0.05
C ILE A 15 -11.15 -18.93 -1.31
N LEU A 16 -11.79 -18.73 -2.47
CA LEU A 16 -11.09 -18.45 -3.72
C LEU A 16 -10.34 -17.11 -3.68
N ILE A 17 -10.98 -16.06 -3.16
CA ILE A 17 -10.37 -14.74 -2.98
C ILE A 17 -9.16 -14.85 -2.04
N SER A 18 -9.31 -15.50 -0.89
CA SER A 18 -8.23 -15.66 0.08
C SER A 18 -7.05 -16.47 -0.49
N LYS A 19 -7.32 -17.52 -1.28
CA LYS A 19 -6.27 -18.32 -1.94
C LYS A 19 -5.45 -17.51 -2.95
N LEU A 20 -6.01 -16.47 -3.56
CA LEU A 20 -5.30 -15.58 -4.48
C LEU A 20 -4.65 -14.40 -3.74
N CYS A 21 -5.37 -13.78 -2.81
CA CYS A 21 -4.91 -12.60 -2.10
C CYS A 21 -3.71 -12.89 -1.20
N ILE A 22 -3.64 -14.05 -0.54
CA ILE A 22 -2.52 -14.39 0.35
C ILE A 22 -1.20 -14.45 -0.44
N PRO A 23 -1.03 -15.28 -1.50
CA PRO A 23 0.24 -15.35 -2.21
C PRO A 23 0.60 -14.04 -2.92
N LEU A 24 -0.38 -13.33 -3.48
CA LEU A 24 -0.14 -12.04 -4.12
C LEU A 24 0.37 -10.98 -3.11
N ASN A 25 -0.20 -10.94 -1.91
CA ASN A 25 0.28 -10.03 -0.86
C ASN A 25 1.67 -10.40 -0.36
N ILE A 26 1.99 -11.69 -0.26
CA ILE A 26 3.35 -12.14 0.12
C ILE A 26 4.36 -11.67 -0.92
N ILE A 27 4.07 -11.85 -2.20
CA ILE A 27 4.95 -11.38 -3.29
C ILE A 27 5.09 -9.86 -3.26
N SER A 28 3.98 -9.14 -3.09
CA SER A 28 3.96 -7.69 -2.96
C SER A 28 4.83 -7.22 -1.78
N LEU A 29 4.67 -7.85 -0.62
CA LEU A 29 5.43 -7.52 0.58
C LEU A 29 6.94 -7.75 0.38
N ILE A 30 7.33 -8.88 -0.21
CA ILE A 30 8.73 -9.18 -0.54
C ILE A 30 9.30 -8.11 -1.49
N SER A 31 8.54 -7.73 -2.52
CA SER A 31 8.94 -6.70 -3.49
C SER A 31 9.09 -5.32 -2.83
N SER A 32 8.18 -4.92 -1.96
CA SER A 32 8.26 -3.65 -1.24
C SER A 32 9.44 -3.61 -0.27
N VAL A 33 9.70 -4.71 0.44
CA VAL A 33 10.88 -4.83 1.34
C VAL A 33 12.18 -4.76 0.55
N ALA A 34 12.27 -5.47 -0.58
CA ALA A 34 13.43 -5.39 -1.47
C ALA A 34 13.66 -3.96 -1.97
N SER A 35 12.58 -3.25 -2.34
CA SER A 35 12.63 -1.86 -2.78
C SER A 35 13.11 -0.91 -1.68
N CYS A 36 12.71 -1.14 -0.42
CA CYS A 36 13.24 -0.41 0.74
C CYS A 36 14.75 -0.63 0.92
N VAL A 37 15.24 -1.86 0.74
CA VAL A 37 16.69 -2.15 0.79
C VAL A 37 17.43 -1.41 -0.34
N THR A 38 16.88 -1.44 -1.55
CA THR A 38 17.43 -0.68 -2.69
C THR A 38 17.45 0.82 -2.40
N PHE A 39 16.42 1.36 -1.76
CA PHE A 39 16.39 2.77 -1.35
C PHE A 39 17.51 3.13 -0.37
N VAL A 40 17.73 2.31 0.66
CA VAL A 40 18.82 2.50 1.63
C VAL A 40 20.18 2.44 0.93
N PHE A 41 20.34 1.52 -0.02
CA PHE A 41 21.55 1.41 -0.84
C PHE A 41 21.77 2.69 -1.66
N ILE A 42 20.77 3.15 -2.41
CA ILE A 42 20.86 4.39 -3.21
C ILE A 42 21.20 5.60 -2.32
N ARG A 43 20.57 5.71 -1.14
CA ARG A 43 20.88 6.80 -0.20
C ARG A 43 22.33 6.78 0.29
N THR A 44 22.92 5.60 0.43
CA THR A 44 24.29 5.42 0.92
C THR A 44 25.32 5.71 -0.18
N TYR A 45 25.12 5.20 -1.39
CA TYR A 45 26.09 5.30 -2.49
C TYR A 45 25.90 6.54 -3.37
N TYR A 46 24.67 7.05 -3.48
CA TYR A 46 24.30 8.15 -4.37
C TYR A 46 23.38 9.19 -3.68
N PRO A 47 23.88 9.91 -2.66
CA PRO A 47 23.05 10.83 -1.86
C PRO A 47 22.40 11.94 -2.69
N LYS A 48 23.06 12.41 -3.77
CA LYS A 48 22.51 13.43 -4.69
C LYS A 48 21.22 12.98 -5.41
N LEU A 49 21.05 11.69 -5.65
CA LEU A 49 19.80 11.14 -6.21
C LEU A 49 18.72 11.02 -5.12
N ALA A 50 19.13 10.73 -3.89
CA ALA A 50 18.22 10.53 -2.77
C ALA A 50 17.56 11.82 -2.25
N ASP A 51 18.15 12.98 -2.52
CA ASP A 51 17.58 14.29 -2.15
C ASP A 51 16.39 14.72 -3.02
N ARG A 52 16.09 14.01 -4.11
CA ARG A 52 14.93 14.32 -4.94
C ARG A 52 13.63 14.09 -4.15
N VAL A 53 12.73 15.08 -4.20
CA VAL A 53 11.42 15.02 -3.51
C VAL A 53 10.63 13.78 -3.93
N SER A 54 10.62 13.44 -5.22
CA SER A 54 9.97 12.24 -5.75
C SER A 54 10.51 10.96 -5.10
N PHE A 55 11.83 10.88 -4.87
CA PHE A 55 12.45 9.70 -4.28
C PHE A 55 12.01 9.50 -2.82
N ARG A 56 11.97 10.58 -2.03
CA ARG A 56 11.46 10.52 -0.64
C ARG A 56 9.97 10.16 -0.57
N LEU A 57 9.17 10.69 -1.50
CA LEU A 57 7.75 10.36 -1.59
C LEU A 57 7.55 8.88 -1.96
N SER A 58 8.34 8.34 -2.89
CA SER A 58 8.30 6.91 -3.24
C SER A 58 8.64 6.03 -2.03
N PHE A 59 9.59 6.44 -1.19
CA PHE A 59 9.89 5.71 0.04
C PHE A 59 8.73 5.74 1.05
N ALA A 60 8.08 6.88 1.21
CA ALA A 60 6.89 6.98 2.05
C ALA A 60 5.75 6.08 1.53
N ALA A 61 5.56 6.00 0.21
CA ALA A 61 4.57 5.12 -0.42
C ALA A 61 4.88 3.64 -0.16
N LEU A 62 6.15 3.23 -0.31
CA LEU A 62 6.61 1.88 0.01
C LEU A 62 6.33 1.50 1.47
N PHE A 63 6.48 2.44 2.40
CA PHE A 63 6.17 2.21 3.81
C PHE A 63 4.66 1.97 4.02
N CYS A 64 3.81 2.75 3.34
CA CYS A 64 2.36 2.53 3.36
C CYS A 64 1.99 1.16 2.79
N ASP A 65 2.62 0.73 1.69
CA ASP A 65 2.34 -0.56 1.05
C ASP A 65 2.77 -1.76 1.92
N ILE A 66 3.91 -1.66 2.60
CA ILE A 66 4.36 -2.67 3.58
C ILE A 66 3.38 -2.75 4.74
N ALA A 67 3.01 -1.60 5.32
CA ALA A 67 2.07 -1.55 6.42
C ALA A 67 0.70 -2.11 6.00
N TYR A 68 0.21 -1.75 4.81
CA TYR A 68 -1.06 -2.23 4.27
C TYR A 68 -1.02 -3.75 4.09
N SER A 69 0.01 -4.28 3.44
CA SER A 69 0.18 -5.72 3.21
C SER A 69 0.25 -6.48 4.53
N GLY A 70 0.94 -5.93 5.55
CA GLY A 70 1.01 -6.50 6.90
C GLY A 70 -0.36 -6.56 7.58
N HIS A 71 -1.12 -5.46 7.58
CA HIS A 71 -2.47 -5.43 8.17
C HIS A 71 -3.45 -6.33 7.40
N LEU A 72 -3.31 -6.44 6.08
CA LEU A 72 -4.16 -7.29 5.26
C LEU A 72 -3.90 -8.77 5.51
N LEU A 73 -2.62 -9.19 5.58
CA LEU A 73 -2.25 -10.55 5.96
C LEU A 73 -2.72 -10.89 7.38
N PHE A 74 -2.57 -9.95 8.32
CA PHE A 74 -3.08 -10.12 9.68
C PHE A 74 -4.59 -10.33 9.68
N ASN A 75 -5.34 -9.52 8.92
CA ASN A 75 -6.79 -9.65 8.81
C ASN A 75 -7.25 -10.96 8.12
N LEU A 76 -6.44 -11.52 7.22
CA LEU A 76 -6.75 -12.79 6.54
C LEU A 76 -6.47 -14.02 7.40
N VAL A 77 -5.51 -13.94 8.33
CA VAL A 77 -5.13 -15.04 9.22
C VAL A 77 -5.90 -15.00 10.54
N TRP A 78 -6.27 -13.82 11.00
CA TRP A 78 -6.99 -13.63 12.26
C TRP A 78 -8.50 -13.86 12.08
N GLU A 79 -9.10 -14.71 12.92
CA GLU A 79 -10.55 -14.81 12.99
C GLU A 79 -11.11 -13.54 13.64
N ALA A 80 -11.72 -12.66 12.82
CA ALA A 80 -12.19 -11.36 13.25
C ALA A 80 -13.25 -11.48 14.34
N THR A 81 -12.83 -11.23 15.59
CA THR A 81 -13.74 -11.05 16.72
C THR A 81 -14.20 -9.60 16.76
N PRO A 82 -15.50 -9.34 17.00
CA PRO A 82 -16.00 -7.99 17.15
C PRO A 82 -15.32 -7.32 18.34
N GLY A 83 -14.69 -6.16 18.11
CA GLY A 83 -13.93 -5.45 19.12
C GLY A 83 -13.04 -4.35 18.54
N PHE A 84 -12.23 -3.74 19.41
CA PHE A 84 -11.33 -2.65 19.04
C PHE A 84 -10.39 -3.02 17.88
N LEU A 85 -9.83 -4.23 17.91
CA LEU A 85 -8.88 -4.70 16.89
C LEU A 85 -9.51 -4.78 15.50
N CYS A 86 -10.78 -5.19 15.41
CA CYS A 86 -11.53 -5.24 14.16
C CYS A 86 -11.74 -3.82 13.58
N GLY A 87 -12.15 -2.86 14.44
CA GLY A 87 -12.29 -1.47 14.04
C GLY A 87 -10.96 -0.82 13.63
N TYR A 88 -9.90 -1.10 14.38
CA TYR A 88 -8.54 -0.65 14.06
C TYR A 88 -8.05 -1.19 12.72
N LEU A 89 -8.22 -2.48 12.44
CA LEU A 89 -7.81 -3.09 11.17
C LEU A 89 -8.54 -2.47 9.98
N ALA A 90 -9.86 -2.28 10.09
CA ALA A 90 -10.64 -1.64 9.05
C ALA A 90 -10.17 -0.19 8.81
N TRP A 91 -9.97 0.57 9.88
CA TRP A 91 -9.43 1.93 9.79
C TRP A 91 -8.03 1.96 9.16
N ALA A 92 -7.12 1.09 9.62
CA ALA A 92 -5.74 1.04 9.15
C ALA A 92 -5.68 0.71 7.66
N LEU A 93 -6.44 -0.29 7.19
CA LEU A 93 -6.46 -0.66 5.77
C LEU A 93 -6.93 0.50 4.88
N VAL A 94 -8.02 1.18 5.27
CA VAL A 94 -8.55 2.33 4.52
C VAL A 94 -7.57 3.50 4.54
N PHE A 95 -7.04 3.84 5.72
CA PHE A 95 -6.10 4.94 5.90
C PHE A 95 -4.82 4.73 5.09
N LEU A 96 -4.24 3.52 5.14
CA LEU A 96 -3.00 3.20 4.44
C LEU A 96 -3.21 3.18 2.91
N ALA A 97 -4.34 2.64 2.43
CA ALA A 97 -4.66 2.66 1.01
C ALA A 97 -4.83 4.09 0.47
N LEU A 98 -5.56 4.95 1.19
CA LEU A 98 -5.74 6.35 0.81
C LEU A 98 -4.44 7.15 0.91
N SER A 99 -3.60 6.87 1.90
CA SER A 99 -2.30 7.51 2.06
C SER A 99 -1.34 7.12 0.93
N SER A 100 -1.30 5.84 0.54
CA SER A 100 -0.50 5.36 -0.60
C SER A 100 -0.97 6.04 -1.90
N LEU A 101 -2.29 6.10 -2.14
CA LEU A 101 -2.86 6.78 -3.30
C LEU A 101 -2.49 8.28 -3.33
N PHE A 102 -2.62 8.97 -2.20
CA PHE A 102 -2.24 10.37 -2.08
C PHE A 102 -0.77 10.60 -2.42
N LEU A 103 0.13 9.77 -1.90
CA LEU A 103 1.56 9.86 -2.18
C LEU A 103 1.88 9.60 -3.66
N ILE A 104 1.21 8.63 -4.29
CA ILE A 104 1.34 8.35 -5.73
C ILE A 104 0.89 9.57 -6.56
N VAL A 105 -0.22 10.21 -6.19
CA VAL A 105 -0.68 11.45 -6.84
C VAL A 105 0.33 12.58 -6.66
N CYS A 106 0.90 12.76 -5.47
CA CYS A 106 1.96 13.74 -5.25
C CYS A 106 3.19 13.47 -6.13
N ILE A 107 3.61 12.22 -6.27
CA ILE A 107 4.73 11.83 -7.15
C ILE A 107 4.39 12.19 -8.61
N ALA A 108 3.18 11.85 -9.08
CA ALA A 108 2.73 12.16 -10.42
C ALA A 108 2.76 13.66 -10.71
N LEU A 109 2.27 14.49 -9.77
CA LEU A 109 2.30 15.95 -9.89
C LEU A 109 3.73 16.49 -9.94
N VAL A 110 4.63 16.00 -9.09
CA VAL A 110 6.05 16.40 -9.13
C VAL A 110 6.69 16.03 -10.47
N CYS A 111 6.37 14.86 -11.02
CA CYS A 111 6.86 14.45 -12.33
C CYS A 111 6.34 15.34 -13.46
N ILE A 112 5.05 15.71 -13.46
CA ILE A 112 4.46 16.60 -14.47
C ILE A 112 5.16 17.96 -14.44
N VAL A 113 5.29 18.57 -13.27
CA VAL A 113 5.94 19.87 -13.11
C VAL A 113 7.41 19.83 -13.52
N ALA A 114 8.12 18.74 -13.22
CA ALA A 114 9.52 18.57 -13.63
C ALA A 114 9.67 18.47 -15.16
N VAL A 115 8.74 17.79 -15.85
CA VAL A 115 8.73 17.69 -17.31
C VAL A 115 8.45 19.05 -17.95
N ASP A 116 7.45 19.78 -17.43
CA ASP A 116 7.12 21.12 -17.96
C ASP A 116 8.27 22.12 -17.78
N ALA A 117 9.07 21.97 -16.71
CA ALA A 117 10.24 22.82 -16.45
C ALA A 117 11.44 22.54 -17.36
N GLU A 118 11.53 21.37 -18.01
CA GLU A 118 12.57 21.06 -19.00
C GLU A 118 12.18 21.46 -20.43
N ILE A 119 10.91 21.85 -20.66
CA ILE A 119 10.38 22.25 -21.98
C ILE A 119 10.46 23.77 -22.22
N VAL A 120 10.86 24.56 -21.21
CA VAL A 120 11.10 26.02 -21.29
C VAL A 120 12.59 26.32 -21.28
#